data_AF-A0A2V5ZJA6-F1
#
_entry.id   AF-A0A2V5ZJA6-F1
#
_cell.length_a   1.000
_cell.length_b   1.000
_cell.length_c   1.000
_cell.angle_alpha   90.00
_cell.angle_beta   90.00
_cell.angle_gamma   90.00
#
_symmetry.space_group_name_H-M   'P 1'
#
loop_
_entity.id
_entity.type
_entity.pdbx_description
1 polymer ?
#
loop_
_entity_poly.entity_id
_entity_poly.type
_entity_poly.pdbx_seq_one_letter_code
_entity_poly.pdbx_strand_id
1 'polypeptide(L)'
;MNEQNPNPPSMTRQGMDYGETSDVHEVHAAIQREKREPRVGLEPLSMWLIVVYGLALFTGGAYLGRFSGNFSGDSLDIAYIPPKKAGPGGGAAGGPEKELTPAERGKKIFAANCQTCHQANGQGVPGQYPPLAGSEFTTGGSRRMAMIVLKGLQGPVKVKGQMYGSAVMQPWDKTLTDQKIADVMTYERSDWGNTASPVTAEQIAALRKELASHPESYSEHDILAAPDEDIPGGAPAAGGQPPKPGEAAKPAPPK
;
A
#
# COMPACT_ATOMS: atom_id res chain seq x y z
N MET A 1 -80.79 -77.90 59.62
CA MET A 1 -80.94 -76.52 59.12
C MET A 1 -79.54 -75.98 58.91
N ASN A 2 -79.12 -75.74 57.67
CA ASN A 2 -77.89 -74.99 57.38
C ASN A 2 -78.23 -74.02 56.25
N GLU A 3 -78.28 -72.74 56.61
CA GLU A 3 -78.70 -71.62 55.78
C GLU A 3 -77.81 -71.44 54.55
N GLN A 4 -78.47 -71.36 53.40
CA GLN A 4 -77.92 -70.91 52.13
C GLN A 4 -77.69 -69.40 52.22
N ASN A 5 -76.43 -68.96 52.22
CA ASN A 5 -76.08 -67.56 52.04
C ASN A 5 -75.79 -67.32 50.54
N PRO A 6 -76.57 -66.49 49.81
CA PRO A 6 -76.38 -66.27 48.39
C PRO A 6 -75.13 -65.42 48.12
N ASN A 7 -74.29 -65.87 47.18
CA ASN A 7 -73.17 -65.10 46.64
C ASN A 7 -73.65 -63.74 46.12
N PRO A 8 -72.92 -62.63 46.39
CA PRO A 8 -73.25 -61.33 45.83
C PRO A 8 -73.05 -61.32 44.30
N PRO A 9 -73.84 -60.52 43.56
CA PRO A 9 -73.77 -60.47 42.10
C PRO A 9 -72.39 -60.05 41.62
N SER A 10 -71.87 -60.76 40.62
CA SER A 10 -70.64 -60.45 39.92
C SER A 10 -70.72 -59.04 39.32
N MET A 11 -70.03 -58.08 39.93
CA MET A 11 -69.78 -56.80 39.29
C MET A 11 -68.92 -57.08 38.06
N THR A 12 -69.50 -56.88 36.87
CA THR A 12 -68.75 -56.68 35.64
C THR A 12 -67.80 -55.52 35.87
N ARG A 13 -66.55 -55.81 36.27
CA ARG A 13 -65.45 -54.88 36.09
C ARG A 13 -65.43 -54.60 34.59
N GLN A 14 -65.84 -53.41 34.19
CA GLN A 14 -65.37 -52.83 32.94
C GLN A 14 -63.86 -52.80 33.05
N GLY A 15 -63.22 -53.89 32.62
CA GLY A 15 -61.82 -53.88 32.26
C GLY A 15 -61.73 -52.82 31.18
N MET A 16 -61.07 -51.72 31.51
CA MET A 16 -60.57 -50.80 30.50
C MET A 16 -59.72 -51.67 29.56
N ASP A 17 -60.19 -51.86 28.35
CA ASP A 17 -59.45 -52.57 27.32
C ASP A 17 -58.22 -51.72 27.00
N TYR A 18 -57.06 -52.10 27.54
CA TYR A 18 -55.76 -51.49 27.22
C TYR A 18 -55.17 -52.07 25.93
N GLY A 19 -55.98 -52.73 25.09
CA GLY A 19 -55.60 -53.28 23.80
C GLY A 19 -55.51 -52.26 22.67
N GLU A 20 -55.91 -51.00 22.91
CA GLU A 20 -55.80 -49.94 21.91
C GLU A 20 -54.62 -49.02 22.26
N THR A 21 -53.40 -49.56 22.07
CA THR A 21 -52.23 -48.70 21.92
C THR A 21 -52.33 -48.04 20.54
N SER A 22 -53.18 -47.02 20.40
CA SER A 22 -53.00 -46.07 19.31
C SER A 22 -51.55 -45.61 19.43
N ASP A 23 -50.70 -46.00 18.49
CA ASP A 23 -49.28 -45.73 18.56
C ASP A 23 -49.13 -44.24 18.84
N VAL A 24 -48.53 -43.90 19.98
CA VAL A 24 -48.40 -42.52 20.41
C VAL A 24 -47.70 -41.74 19.29
N HIS A 25 -46.85 -42.39 18.50
CA HIS A 25 -46.26 -41.83 17.29
C HIS A 25 -47.26 -41.55 16.18
N GLU A 26 -48.28 -42.39 15.97
CA GLU A 26 -49.30 -42.18 14.94
C GLU A 26 -50.25 -41.03 15.32
N VAL A 27 -50.67 -40.97 16.59
CA VAL A 27 -51.47 -39.84 17.11
C VAL A 27 -50.66 -38.54 17.09
N HIS A 28 -49.38 -38.57 17.47
CA HIS A 28 -48.51 -37.40 17.36
C HIS A 28 -48.22 -37.02 15.90
N ALA A 29 -48.13 -38.00 14.99
CA ALA A 29 -47.94 -37.75 13.56
C ALA A 29 -49.18 -37.08 12.95
N ALA A 30 -50.38 -37.49 13.35
CA ALA A 30 -51.62 -36.82 12.95
C ALA A 30 -51.67 -35.37 13.45
N ILE A 31 -51.33 -35.13 14.73
CA ILE A 31 -51.29 -33.78 15.32
C ILE A 31 -50.20 -32.91 14.67
N GLN A 32 -49.05 -33.47 14.30
CA GLN A 32 -47.99 -32.71 13.61
C GLN A 32 -48.35 -32.33 12.17
N ARG A 33 -49.16 -33.13 11.47
CA ARG A 33 -49.68 -32.78 10.14
C ARG A 33 -50.68 -31.61 10.19
N GLU A 34 -51.35 -31.41 11.32
CA GLU A 34 -52.30 -30.32 11.52
C GLU A 34 -51.69 -29.06 12.16
N LYS A 35 -50.40 -29.09 12.56
CA LYS A 35 -49.71 -27.87 13.00
C LYS A 35 -49.72 -26.88 11.84
N ARG A 36 -50.55 -25.84 11.96
CA ARG A 36 -50.61 -24.70 11.03
C ARG A 36 -49.19 -24.30 10.65
N GLU A 37 -48.96 -24.17 9.34
CA GLU A 37 -47.68 -23.73 8.78
C GLU A 37 -47.09 -22.61 9.62
N PRO A 38 -45.81 -22.68 9.99
CA PRO A 38 -45.17 -21.65 10.78
C PRO A 38 -45.32 -20.33 10.02
N ARG A 39 -46.22 -19.47 10.50
CA ARG A 39 -46.38 -18.15 9.92
C ARG A 39 -45.11 -17.40 10.23
N VAL A 40 -44.40 -16.96 9.19
CA VAL A 40 -43.31 -16.00 9.33
C VAL A 40 -43.93 -14.71 9.84
N GLY A 41 -43.95 -14.56 11.17
CA GLY A 41 -44.39 -13.35 11.81
C GLY A 41 -43.46 -12.21 11.38
N LEU A 42 -44.02 -11.04 11.12
CA LEU A 42 -43.25 -9.81 11.03
C LEU A 42 -42.81 -9.43 12.45
N GLU A 43 -41.87 -10.18 13.01
CA GLU A 43 -41.27 -9.83 14.29
C GLU A 43 -40.40 -8.58 14.05
N PRO A 44 -40.66 -7.47 14.77
CA PRO A 44 -39.85 -6.28 14.61
C PRO A 44 -38.40 -6.63 14.98
N LEU A 45 -37.48 -6.31 14.07
CA LEU A 45 -36.04 -6.50 14.29
C LEU A 45 -35.66 -5.90 15.65
N SER A 46 -34.87 -6.64 16.43
CA SER A 46 -34.45 -6.20 17.76
C SER A 46 -33.85 -4.80 17.69
N MET A 47 -34.41 -3.87 18.47
CA MET A 47 -34.00 -2.47 18.49
C MET A 47 -32.50 -2.32 18.78
N TRP A 48 -31.94 -3.21 19.61
CA TRP A 48 -30.51 -3.24 19.89
C TRP A 48 -29.66 -3.65 18.69
N LEU A 49 -30.13 -4.63 17.91
CA LEU A 49 -29.47 -5.05 16.67
C LEU A 49 -29.41 -3.89 15.67
N ILE A 50 -30.52 -3.14 15.54
CA ILE A 50 -30.58 -1.95 14.68
C ILE A 50 -29.58 -0.89 15.14
N VAL A 51 -29.47 -0.63 16.45
CA VAL A 51 -28.52 0.35 16.99
C VAL A 51 -27.07 -0.07 16.74
N VAL A 52 -26.73 -1.35 16.96
CA VAL A 52 -25.36 -1.86 16.75
C VAL A 52 -24.97 -1.81 15.27
N TYR A 53 -25.84 -2.30 14.38
CA TYR A 53 -25.58 -2.23 12.94
C TYR A 53 -25.58 -0.79 12.42
N GLY A 54 -26.46 0.06 12.95
CA GLY A 54 -26.47 1.49 12.65
C GLY A 54 -25.17 2.18 13.05
N LEU A 55 -24.65 1.90 14.25
CA LEU A 55 -23.36 2.41 14.70
C LEU A 55 -22.23 1.89 13.80
N ALA A 56 -22.20 0.60 13.50
CA ALA A 56 -21.17 0.00 12.65
C ALA A 56 -21.17 0.61 11.23
N LEU A 57 -22.34 0.80 10.62
CA LEU A 57 -22.50 1.45 9.32
C LEU A 57 -22.13 2.93 9.38
N PHE A 58 -22.49 3.64 10.46
CA PHE A 58 -22.15 5.05 10.64
C PHE A 58 -20.64 5.24 10.84
N THR A 59 -20.01 4.44 11.71
CA THR A 59 -18.57 4.49 11.93
C THR A 59 -17.81 4.03 10.68
N GLY A 60 -18.28 2.99 10.00
CA GLY A 60 -17.70 2.50 8.76
C GLY A 60 -17.82 3.53 7.64
N GLY A 61 -18.99 4.15 7.49
CA GLY A 61 -19.24 5.21 6.51
C GLY A 61 -18.45 6.48 6.80
N ALA A 62 -18.36 6.91 8.06
CA ALA A 62 -17.57 8.07 8.46
C ALA A 62 -16.06 7.81 8.30
N TYR A 63 -15.60 6.62 8.65
CA TYR A 63 -14.22 6.20 8.45
C TYR A 63 -13.90 6.16 6.95
N LEU A 64 -14.75 5.52 6.16
CA LEU A 64 -14.56 5.45 4.71
C LEU A 64 -14.60 6.85 4.10
N GLY A 65 -15.58 7.70 4.42
CA GLY A 65 -15.63 9.08 3.90
C GLY A 65 -14.42 9.93 4.30
N ARG A 66 -13.84 9.69 5.48
CA ARG A 66 -12.65 10.41 5.94
C ARG A 66 -11.34 9.90 5.34
N PHE A 67 -11.24 8.60 5.04
CA PHE A 67 -9.99 7.96 4.65
C PHE A 67 -9.99 7.36 3.23
N SER A 68 -11.11 7.33 2.51
CA SER A 68 -11.21 6.74 1.16
C SER A 68 -10.81 7.67 0.01
N GLY A 69 -10.38 8.90 0.31
CA GLY A 69 -9.82 9.80 -0.72
C GLY A 69 -10.77 10.09 -1.88
N ASN A 70 -12.09 10.08 -1.65
CA ASN A 70 -13.12 10.35 -2.66
C ASN A 70 -13.12 9.39 -3.87
N PHE A 71 -12.50 8.19 -3.75
CA PHE A 71 -12.43 7.15 -4.79
C PHE A 71 -12.00 7.66 -6.18
N SER A 72 -11.20 8.72 -6.21
CA SER A 72 -10.73 9.32 -7.46
C SER A 72 -9.48 8.57 -7.93
N GLY A 73 -9.35 8.29 -9.23
CA GLY A 73 -8.21 7.53 -9.78
C GLY A 73 -6.85 8.14 -9.42
N ASP A 74 -6.84 9.44 -9.17
CA ASP A 74 -5.67 10.21 -8.72
C ASP A 74 -5.17 9.80 -7.32
N SER A 75 -6.02 9.26 -6.44
CA SER A 75 -5.61 8.78 -5.09
C SER A 75 -4.72 7.52 -5.11
N LEU A 76 -4.61 6.86 -6.27
CA LEU A 76 -3.68 5.76 -6.52
C LEU A 76 -2.31 6.26 -7.05
N ASP A 77 -2.20 7.55 -7.37
CA ASP A 77 -0.93 8.17 -7.71
C ASP A 77 -0.22 8.64 -6.43
N ILE A 78 0.92 8.00 -6.12
CA ILE A 78 1.79 8.33 -4.98
C ILE A 78 2.29 9.79 -5.01
N ALA A 79 2.18 10.47 -6.16
CA ALA A 79 2.50 11.89 -6.33
C ALA A 79 1.27 12.84 -6.31
N TYR A 80 0.03 12.35 -6.24
CA TYR A 80 -1.15 13.20 -6.27
C TYR A 80 -1.46 13.84 -4.90
N ILE A 81 -1.53 15.16 -4.90
CA ILE A 81 -2.05 15.98 -3.82
C ILE A 81 -3.40 16.53 -4.30
N PRO A 82 -4.56 16.11 -3.77
CA PRO A 82 -5.83 16.69 -4.18
C PRO A 82 -5.85 18.17 -3.78
N PRO A 83 -6.17 19.11 -4.69
CA PRO A 83 -6.51 20.44 -4.25
C PRO A 83 -7.80 20.34 -3.43
N LYS A 84 -7.77 20.75 -2.16
CA LYS A 84 -9.00 20.90 -1.37
C LYS A 84 -9.88 21.93 -2.06
N LYS A 85 -10.86 21.50 -2.85
CA LYS A 85 -12.02 22.34 -3.11
C LYS A 85 -12.78 22.47 -1.81
N ALA A 86 -12.93 23.71 -1.37
CA ALA A 86 -13.68 24.07 -0.18
C ALA A 86 -15.05 23.37 -0.22
N GLY A 87 -15.30 22.51 0.77
CA GLY A 87 -16.66 22.12 1.09
C GLY A 87 -17.44 23.38 1.49
N PRO A 88 -18.74 23.47 1.17
CA PRO A 88 -19.55 24.60 1.55
C PRO A 88 -19.73 24.57 3.07
N GLY A 89 -18.92 25.34 3.79
CA GLY A 89 -19.01 25.49 5.24
C GLY A 89 -17.77 24.99 5.98
N GLY A 90 -16.71 25.79 5.97
CA GLY A 90 -15.54 25.55 6.80
C GLY A 90 -14.66 26.79 6.80
N GLY A 91 -14.85 27.63 7.83
CA GLY A 91 -14.17 28.90 8.00
C GLY A 91 -12.65 28.80 7.94
N ALA A 92 -12.07 29.89 7.48
CA ALA A 92 -10.65 30.11 7.30
C ALA A 92 -9.84 29.74 8.56
N ALA A 93 -9.05 28.68 8.42
CA ALA A 93 -7.82 28.45 9.19
C ALA A 93 -6.84 27.65 8.33
N GLY A 94 -6.58 28.13 7.11
CA GLY A 94 -5.49 27.64 6.28
C GLY A 94 -4.19 28.31 6.71
N GLY A 95 -3.46 27.69 7.63
CA GLY A 95 -2.01 27.93 7.70
C GLY A 95 -1.35 27.37 6.42
N PRO A 96 -0.18 27.88 6.00
CA PRO A 96 0.52 27.36 4.84
C PRO A 96 0.92 25.90 5.09
N GLU A 97 0.21 24.97 4.46
CA GLU A 97 0.55 23.55 4.47
C GLU A 97 1.86 23.43 3.66
N LYS A 98 2.95 23.08 4.33
CA LYS A 98 4.30 23.07 3.76
C LYS A 98 4.33 22.12 2.56
N GLU A 99 4.46 22.67 1.36
CA GLU A 99 4.69 21.90 0.14
C GLU A 99 5.94 21.02 0.33
N LEU A 100 5.80 19.72 0.04
CA LEU A 100 6.92 18.79 0.16
C LEU A 100 8.00 19.17 -0.86
N THR A 101 9.22 19.28 -0.37
CA THR A 101 10.40 19.49 -1.21
C THR A 101 10.61 18.31 -2.17
N PRO A 102 11.31 18.51 -3.30
CA PRO A 102 11.65 17.42 -4.23
C PRO A 102 12.32 16.22 -3.53
N ALA A 103 13.21 16.46 -2.58
CA ALA A 103 13.84 15.39 -1.80
C ALA A 103 12.86 14.64 -0.89
N GLU A 104 11.91 15.32 -0.26
CA GLU A 104 10.87 14.66 0.57
C GLU A 104 9.93 13.80 -0.27
N ARG A 105 9.59 14.23 -1.49
CA ARG A 105 8.83 13.41 -2.45
C ARG A 105 9.67 12.23 -2.95
N GLY A 106 10.93 12.48 -3.30
CA GLY A 106 11.90 11.49 -3.73
C GLY A 106 12.09 10.37 -2.72
N LYS A 107 12.15 10.69 -1.43
CA LYS A 107 12.25 9.71 -0.34
C LYS A 107 11.09 8.71 -0.32
N LYS A 108 9.86 9.17 -0.57
CA LYS A 108 8.68 8.28 -0.64
C LYS A 108 8.76 7.35 -1.85
N ILE A 109 9.20 7.87 -2.98
CA ILE A 109 9.39 7.09 -4.22
C ILE A 109 10.49 6.05 -4.02
N PHE A 110 11.60 6.43 -3.40
CA PHE A 110 12.70 5.53 -3.04
C PHE A 110 12.23 4.38 -2.16
N ALA A 111 11.50 4.68 -1.09
CA ALA A 111 10.98 3.68 -0.17
C ALA A 111 10.07 2.65 -0.85
N ALA A 112 9.30 3.07 -1.85
CA ALA A 112 8.38 2.20 -2.57
C ALA A 112 9.05 1.35 -3.67
N ASN A 113 10.10 1.86 -4.32
CA ASN A 113 10.62 1.28 -5.56
C ASN A 113 12.08 0.82 -5.48
N CYS A 114 12.93 1.56 -4.77
CA CYS A 114 14.39 1.39 -4.82
C CYS A 114 14.94 0.73 -3.55
N GLN A 115 14.30 0.98 -2.40
CA GLN A 115 14.73 0.55 -1.08
C GLN A 115 14.87 -0.97 -0.96
N THR A 116 14.02 -1.75 -1.64
CA THR A 116 14.04 -3.21 -1.58
C THR A 116 15.41 -3.79 -1.95
N CYS A 117 16.12 -3.16 -2.90
CA CYS A 117 17.43 -3.59 -3.36
C CYS A 117 18.55 -2.74 -2.73
N HIS A 118 18.41 -1.41 -2.73
CA HIS A 118 19.45 -0.49 -2.29
C HIS A 118 19.47 -0.21 -0.78
N GLN A 119 18.51 -0.78 -0.04
CA GLN A 119 18.30 -0.60 1.40
C GLN A 119 17.93 0.83 1.79
N ALA A 120 17.33 1.00 2.97
CA ALA A 120 16.87 2.32 3.44
C ALA A 120 18.03 3.31 3.69
N ASN A 121 19.22 2.77 3.95
CA ASN A 121 20.44 3.54 4.15
C ASN A 121 21.28 3.72 2.86
N GLY A 122 20.79 3.27 1.72
CA GLY A 122 21.48 3.38 0.43
C GLY A 122 22.79 2.58 0.36
N GLN A 123 23.06 1.66 1.29
CA GLN A 123 24.30 0.87 1.28
C GLN A 123 24.22 -0.37 0.38
N GLY A 124 23.02 -0.72 -0.10
CA GLY A 124 22.80 -1.94 -0.85
C GLY A 124 23.18 -3.19 -0.06
N VAL A 125 23.57 -4.24 -0.77
CA VAL A 125 24.02 -5.51 -0.21
C VAL A 125 25.34 -5.87 -0.89
N PRO A 126 26.47 -5.94 -0.16
CA PRO A 126 27.77 -6.24 -0.73
C PRO A 126 27.75 -7.49 -1.63
N GLY A 127 28.29 -7.37 -2.84
CA GLY A 127 28.34 -8.44 -3.84
C GLY A 127 27.02 -8.71 -4.58
N GLN A 128 25.91 -8.07 -4.20
CA GLN A 128 24.60 -8.29 -4.83
C GLN A 128 23.96 -7.00 -5.36
N TYR A 129 23.82 -5.97 -4.51
CA TYR A 129 23.24 -4.69 -4.87
C TYR A 129 24.22 -3.55 -4.52
N PRO A 130 24.56 -2.68 -5.47
CA PRO A 130 25.56 -1.64 -5.24
C PRO A 130 25.07 -0.57 -4.26
N PRO A 131 25.98 0.06 -3.49
CA PRO A 131 25.65 1.20 -2.68
C PRO A 131 25.36 2.42 -3.55
N LEU A 132 24.38 3.21 -3.12
CA LEU A 132 24.07 4.56 -3.60
C LEU A 132 24.70 5.65 -2.70
N ALA A 133 24.92 5.34 -1.42
CA ALA A 133 25.58 6.22 -0.48
C ALA A 133 27.07 6.40 -0.81
N GLY A 134 27.46 7.63 -1.19
CA GLY A 134 28.82 7.98 -1.58
C GLY A 134 29.35 7.19 -2.79
N SER A 135 28.46 6.84 -3.72
CA SER A 135 28.82 6.18 -4.99
C SER A 135 29.20 7.21 -6.03
N GLU A 136 30.19 6.89 -6.86
CA GLU A 136 30.61 7.71 -7.99
C GLU A 136 29.45 8.03 -8.94
N PHE A 137 28.47 7.13 -9.08
CA PHE A 137 27.30 7.35 -9.92
C PHE A 137 26.28 8.32 -9.31
N THR A 138 26.15 8.36 -7.97
CA THR A 138 25.23 9.29 -7.31
C THR A 138 25.86 10.65 -7.07
N THR A 139 27.16 10.72 -6.78
CA THR A 139 27.84 12.01 -6.53
C THR A 139 28.41 12.67 -7.78
N GLY A 140 28.58 11.92 -8.88
CA GLY A 140 29.05 12.42 -10.17
C GLY A 140 27.98 13.16 -10.98
N GLY A 141 28.17 13.24 -12.28
CA GLY A 141 27.23 13.84 -13.21
C GLY A 141 25.88 13.11 -13.25
N SER A 142 24.78 13.87 -13.18
CA SER A 142 23.42 13.31 -13.19
C SER A 142 23.08 12.49 -14.43
N ARG A 143 23.81 12.67 -15.55
CA ARG A 143 23.55 11.96 -16.81
C ARG A 143 23.69 10.44 -16.69
N ARG A 144 24.80 9.96 -16.14
CA ARG A 144 25.08 8.51 -15.98
C ARG A 144 24.05 7.85 -15.09
N MET A 145 23.74 8.49 -13.95
CA MET A 145 22.70 8.03 -13.03
C MET A 145 21.33 7.96 -13.72
N ALA A 146 20.94 8.97 -14.48
CA ALA A 146 19.66 9.00 -15.17
C ALA A 146 19.56 7.95 -16.28
N MET A 147 20.65 7.68 -17.01
CA MET A 147 20.72 6.58 -17.98
C MET A 147 20.41 5.23 -17.31
N ILE A 148 21.03 4.97 -16.16
CA ILE A 148 20.80 3.76 -15.36
C ILE A 148 19.34 3.67 -14.89
N VAL A 149 18.77 4.75 -14.35
CA VAL A 149 17.38 4.73 -13.86
C VAL A 149 16.37 4.55 -15.01
N LEU A 150 16.58 5.22 -16.15
CA LEU A 150 15.66 5.16 -17.28
C LEU A 150 15.71 3.80 -17.99
N LYS A 151 16.91 3.29 -18.30
CA LYS A 151 17.08 2.10 -19.16
C LYS A 151 17.56 0.85 -18.42
N GLY A 152 17.88 0.97 -17.14
CA GLY A 152 18.42 -0.14 -16.36
C GLY A 152 19.92 -0.36 -16.63
N LEU A 153 20.47 -1.29 -15.88
CA LEU A 153 21.89 -1.65 -15.91
C LEU A 153 22.03 -3.17 -15.78
N GLN A 154 22.85 -3.76 -16.65
CA GLN A 154 23.12 -5.19 -16.69
C GLN A 154 24.62 -5.48 -16.80
N GLY A 155 25.01 -6.65 -16.29
CA GLY A 155 26.39 -7.12 -16.35
C GLY A 155 27.27 -6.59 -15.22
N PRO A 156 28.57 -6.90 -15.27
CA PRO A 156 29.50 -6.50 -14.23
C PRO A 156 29.62 -4.97 -14.18
N VAL A 157 29.52 -4.39 -12.99
CA VAL A 157 29.73 -2.97 -12.71
C VAL A 157 30.57 -2.81 -11.45
N LYS A 158 31.56 -1.92 -11.50
CA LYS A 158 32.37 -1.57 -10.35
C LYS A 158 31.78 -0.35 -9.67
N VAL A 159 31.49 -0.47 -8.37
CA VAL A 159 31.01 0.64 -7.53
C VAL A 159 31.84 0.67 -6.26
N LYS A 160 32.49 1.81 -5.97
CA LYS A 160 33.39 1.96 -4.81
C LYS A 160 34.44 0.84 -4.69
N GLY A 161 34.98 0.39 -5.83
CA GLY A 161 36.01 -0.63 -5.85
C GLY A 161 35.53 -2.08 -5.76
N GLN A 162 34.23 -2.33 -5.57
CA GLN A 162 33.64 -3.67 -5.52
C GLN A 162 32.89 -3.98 -6.81
N MET A 163 32.93 -5.24 -7.24
CA MET A 163 32.21 -5.71 -8.43
C MET A 163 30.79 -6.15 -8.05
N TYR A 164 29.82 -5.68 -8.83
CA TYR A 164 28.40 -6.08 -8.81
C TYR A 164 28.01 -6.54 -10.21
N GLY A 165 26.83 -7.13 -10.39
CA GLY A 165 26.34 -7.55 -11.72
C GLY A 165 25.61 -8.88 -11.75
N SER A 166 25.45 -9.54 -10.61
CA SER A 166 24.57 -10.71 -10.46
C SER A 166 23.09 -10.34 -10.54
N ALA A 167 22.72 -9.14 -10.09
CA ALA A 167 21.38 -8.59 -10.25
C ALA A 167 21.32 -7.58 -11.40
N VAL A 168 20.20 -7.64 -12.13
CA VAL A 168 19.83 -6.66 -13.14
C VAL A 168 19.06 -5.52 -12.46
N MET A 169 19.44 -4.27 -12.75
CA MET A 169 18.61 -3.11 -12.41
C MET A 169 17.58 -2.91 -13.51
N GLN A 170 16.30 -3.07 -13.18
CA GLN A 170 15.20 -2.88 -14.13
C GLN A 170 15.09 -1.41 -14.62
N PRO A 171 14.70 -1.19 -15.89
CA PRO A 171 14.38 0.14 -16.41
C PRO A 171 13.12 0.70 -15.75
N TRP A 172 13.13 2.00 -15.44
CA TRP A 172 11.96 2.71 -14.91
C TRP A 172 11.32 3.69 -15.90
N ASP A 173 11.80 3.77 -17.14
CA ASP A 173 11.28 4.66 -18.17
C ASP A 173 9.77 4.51 -18.40
N LYS A 174 9.24 3.29 -18.39
CA LYS A 174 7.80 3.04 -18.66
C LYS A 174 6.92 3.16 -17.42
N THR A 175 7.49 3.07 -16.23
CA THR A 175 6.74 2.96 -14.97
C THR A 175 6.72 4.26 -14.17
N LEU A 176 7.77 5.06 -14.24
CA LEU A 176 7.88 6.32 -13.51
C LEU A 176 7.86 7.53 -14.47
N THR A 177 7.18 8.58 -14.03
CA THR A 177 7.15 9.87 -14.75
C THR A 177 8.48 10.60 -14.57
N ASP A 178 8.76 11.56 -15.45
CA ASP A 178 9.99 12.35 -15.38
C ASP A 178 10.15 13.08 -14.05
N GLN A 179 9.05 13.61 -13.50
CA GLN A 179 9.05 14.26 -12.19
C GLN A 179 9.42 13.28 -11.06
N LYS A 180 8.90 12.05 -11.10
CA LYS A 180 9.18 11.04 -10.06
C LYS A 180 10.65 10.61 -10.09
N ILE A 181 11.21 10.46 -11.30
CA ILE A 181 12.62 10.14 -11.48
C ILE A 181 13.50 11.29 -11.01
N ALA A 182 13.16 12.54 -11.37
CA ALA A 182 13.90 13.72 -10.91
C ALA A 182 13.88 13.88 -9.38
N ASP A 183 12.73 13.67 -8.76
CA ASP A 183 12.57 13.74 -7.30
C ASP A 183 13.40 12.65 -6.59
N VAL A 184 13.34 11.39 -7.03
CA VAL A 184 14.11 10.29 -6.40
C VAL A 184 15.60 10.46 -6.60
N MET A 185 16.05 10.87 -7.79
CA MET A 185 17.45 11.18 -8.03
C MET A 185 17.93 12.33 -7.16
N THR A 186 17.12 13.38 -7.00
CA THR A 186 17.45 14.49 -6.10
C THR A 186 17.59 14.04 -4.64
N TYR A 187 16.72 13.13 -4.18
CA TYR A 187 16.83 12.54 -2.85
C TYR A 187 18.13 11.73 -2.69
N GLU A 188 18.41 10.79 -3.59
CA GLU A 188 19.63 9.97 -3.54
C GLU A 188 20.92 10.80 -3.61
N ARG A 189 20.89 11.92 -4.33
CA ARG A 189 22.01 12.87 -4.50
C ARG A 189 22.25 13.79 -3.30
N SER A 190 21.27 13.91 -2.41
CA SER A 190 21.33 14.80 -1.23
C SER A 190 21.30 14.04 0.10
N ASP A 191 20.93 12.75 0.11
CA ASP A 191 20.89 11.93 1.32
C ASP A 191 22.20 11.17 1.56
N TRP A 192 22.32 10.56 2.74
CA TRP A 192 23.47 9.73 3.17
C TRP A 192 24.82 10.46 3.13
N GLY A 193 24.81 11.78 3.24
CA GLY A 193 26.01 12.63 3.17
C GLY A 193 26.44 12.97 1.75
N ASN A 194 25.65 12.61 0.74
CA ASN A 194 25.86 13.07 -0.63
C ASN A 194 25.53 14.57 -0.75
N THR A 195 26.32 15.31 -1.54
CA THR A 195 26.14 16.76 -1.74
C THR A 195 26.19 17.10 -3.23
N ALA A 196 25.41 16.40 -4.05
CA ALA A 196 25.37 16.62 -5.49
C ALA A 196 24.18 17.51 -5.91
N SER A 197 24.26 18.10 -7.10
CA SER A 197 23.24 19.00 -7.64
C SER A 197 21.87 18.31 -7.76
N PRO A 198 20.75 19.00 -7.49
CA PRO A 198 19.42 18.44 -7.73
C PRO A 198 19.17 18.20 -9.22
N VAL A 199 18.23 17.32 -9.51
CA VAL A 199 17.82 16.96 -10.88
C VAL A 199 16.39 17.42 -11.13
N THR A 200 16.12 17.99 -12.30
CA THR A 200 14.80 18.52 -12.68
C THR A 200 14.07 17.58 -13.64
N ALA A 201 12.74 17.73 -13.73
CA ALA A 201 11.94 16.92 -14.63
C ALA A 201 12.27 17.19 -16.10
N GLU A 202 12.65 18.43 -16.45
CA GLU A 202 13.01 18.83 -17.81
C GLU A 202 14.30 18.12 -18.26
N GLN A 203 15.27 17.97 -17.36
CA GLN A 203 16.50 17.21 -17.61
C GLN A 203 16.18 15.75 -17.96
N ILE A 204 15.34 15.11 -17.15
CA ILE A 204 14.95 13.71 -17.38
C ILE A 204 14.14 13.57 -18.67
N ALA A 205 13.21 14.48 -18.94
CA ALA A 205 12.42 14.45 -20.17
C ALA A 205 13.29 14.63 -21.43
N ALA A 206 14.30 15.51 -21.36
CA ALA A 206 15.26 15.71 -22.44
C ALA A 206 16.08 14.43 -22.70
N LEU A 207 16.62 13.84 -21.63
CA LEU A 207 17.38 12.60 -21.74
C LEU A 207 16.50 11.43 -22.22
N ARG A 208 15.26 11.30 -21.73
CA ARG A 208 14.32 10.26 -22.16
C ARG A 208 14.08 10.30 -23.67
N LYS A 209 13.97 11.50 -24.25
CA LYS A 209 13.84 11.69 -25.71
C LYS A 209 15.11 11.26 -26.45
N GLU A 210 16.27 11.63 -25.92
CA GLU A 210 17.57 11.24 -26.49
C GLU A 210 17.73 9.70 -26.50
N LEU A 211 17.30 9.03 -25.43
CA LEU A 211 17.41 7.59 -25.24
C LEU A 211 16.21 6.79 -25.81
N ALA A 212 15.29 7.44 -26.53
CA ALA A 212 14.08 6.78 -27.03
C ALA A 212 14.38 5.61 -27.99
N SER A 213 15.48 5.70 -28.74
CA SER A 213 15.94 4.68 -29.68
C SER A 213 16.77 3.57 -29.06
N HIS A 214 17.05 3.62 -27.74
CA HIS A 214 17.79 2.57 -27.03
C HIS A 214 16.83 1.59 -26.34
N PRO A 215 16.68 0.36 -26.87
CA PRO A 215 15.78 -0.64 -26.30
C PRO A 215 16.43 -1.53 -25.24
N GLU A 216 17.76 -1.57 -25.14
CA GLU A 216 18.48 -2.44 -24.22
C GLU A 216 18.97 -1.69 -22.97
N SER A 217 19.15 -2.43 -21.88
CA SER A 217 19.81 -1.93 -20.68
C SER A 217 21.28 -1.67 -20.94
N TYR A 218 21.85 -0.69 -20.25
CA TYR A 218 23.26 -0.38 -20.39
C TYR A 218 24.16 -1.42 -19.73
N SER A 219 25.38 -1.55 -20.24
CA SER A 219 26.51 -2.14 -19.52
C SER A 219 27.36 -1.07 -18.84
N GLU A 220 28.28 -1.46 -17.95
CA GLU A 220 29.24 -0.52 -17.35
C GLU A 220 30.02 0.26 -18.42
N HIS A 221 30.46 -0.42 -19.49
CA HIS A 221 31.17 0.22 -20.59
C HIS A 221 30.38 1.38 -21.22
N ASP A 222 29.08 1.18 -21.43
CA ASP A 222 28.22 2.18 -22.08
C ASP A 222 27.97 3.38 -21.16
N ILE A 223 27.79 3.12 -19.86
CA ILE A 223 27.64 4.20 -18.87
C ILE A 223 28.94 5.00 -18.73
N LEU A 224 30.09 4.33 -18.69
CA LEU A 224 31.39 5.01 -18.56
C LEU A 224 31.80 5.73 -19.86
N ALA A 225 31.32 5.28 -21.02
CA ALA A 225 31.50 5.97 -22.29
C ALA A 225 30.72 7.30 -22.35
N ALA A 226 29.61 7.42 -21.62
CA ALA A 226 28.91 8.69 -21.48
C ALA A 226 29.72 9.68 -20.62
N PRO A 227 29.67 10.99 -20.95
CA PRO A 227 30.37 12.01 -20.17
C PRO A 227 29.84 12.08 -18.73
N ASP A 228 30.75 12.30 -17.78
CA ASP A 228 30.43 12.46 -16.35
C ASP A 228 30.00 13.90 -16.05
N GLU A 229 28.89 14.31 -16.66
CA GLU A 229 28.37 15.67 -16.55
C GLU A 229 26.89 15.69 -16.13
N ASP A 230 26.46 16.83 -15.61
CA ASP A 230 25.06 17.04 -15.33
C ASP A 230 24.27 17.20 -16.63
N ILE A 231 23.03 16.71 -16.64
CA ILE A 231 22.17 16.81 -17.83
C ILE A 231 21.92 18.29 -18.13
N PRO A 232 22.16 18.75 -19.37
CA PRO A 232 21.94 20.14 -19.72
C PRO A 232 20.44 20.51 -19.69
N GLY A 233 20.15 21.71 -19.20
CA GLY A 233 18.78 22.22 -19.04
C GLY A 233 18.28 22.08 -17.59
N GLY A 234 17.30 22.90 -17.21
CA GLY A 234 16.78 22.98 -15.84
C GLY A 234 17.46 24.09 -15.05
N ALA A 235 16.73 25.18 -14.79
CA ALA A 235 17.12 26.07 -13.70
C ALA A 235 17.03 25.26 -12.40
N PRO A 236 18.04 25.31 -11.50
CA PRO A 236 17.94 24.63 -10.22
C PRO A 236 16.65 25.09 -9.54
N ALA A 237 15.83 24.13 -9.08
CA ALA A 237 14.65 24.44 -8.29
C ALA A 237 15.08 25.41 -7.18
N ALA A 238 14.48 26.61 -7.17
CA ALA A 238 14.83 27.68 -6.26
C ALA A 238 14.81 27.16 -4.81
N GLY A 239 16.00 27.03 -4.20
CA GLY A 239 16.12 26.58 -2.81
C GLY A 239 17.41 25.84 -2.41
N GLY A 240 18.29 25.48 -3.35
CA GLY A 240 19.55 24.81 -3.02
C GLY A 240 20.74 25.43 -3.71
N GLN A 241 21.33 26.46 -3.11
CA GLN A 241 22.66 26.92 -3.49
C GLN A 241 23.64 25.76 -3.25
N PRO A 242 24.43 25.30 -4.24
CA PRO A 242 25.48 24.33 -3.99
C PRO A 242 26.48 24.92 -2.98
N PRO A 243 26.89 24.20 -1.92
CA PRO A 243 27.92 24.69 -1.03
C PRO A 243 29.23 24.84 -1.84
N LYS A 244 29.88 25.99 -1.67
CA LYS A 244 31.19 26.28 -2.27
C LYS A 244 32.17 25.14 -1.98
N PRO A 245 33.00 24.72 -2.94
CA PRO A 245 34.08 23.77 -2.69
C PRO A 245 35.09 24.43 -1.73
N GLY A 246 35.29 23.86 -0.54
CA GLY A 246 36.42 24.25 0.30
C GLY A 246 36.24 24.34 1.82
N GLU A 247 35.15 23.89 2.43
CA GLU A 247 35.08 23.85 3.90
C GLU A 247 34.75 22.44 4.41
N ALA A 248 35.79 21.71 4.79
CA ALA A 248 35.68 20.40 5.42
C ALA A 248 35.02 20.54 6.81
N ALA A 249 33.77 20.11 6.93
CA ALA A 249 33.11 19.98 8.22
C ALA A 249 33.68 18.78 8.99
N LYS A 250 34.30 19.07 10.14
CA LYS A 250 34.83 18.08 11.09
C LYS A 250 33.75 17.07 11.54
N PRO A 251 34.09 15.79 11.74
CA PRO A 251 33.16 14.79 12.25
C PRO A 251 32.82 15.06 13.73
N ALA A 252 31.53 15.01 14.06
CA ALA A 252 31.02 15.04 15.43
C ALA A 252 31.17 13.65 16.10
N PRO A 253 31.42 13.58 17.42
CA PRO A 253 31.68 12.33 18.13
C PRO A 253 30.40 11.50 18.36
N PRO A 254 30.53 10.17 18.50
CA PRO A 254 29.40 9.25 18.61
C PRO A 254 28.67 9.37 19.97
N LYS A 255 27.36 9.16 19.94
CA LYS A 255 26.54 8.90 21.14
C LYS A 255 26.57 7.41 21.48
#